data_AF-X0WN22-F1
#
_entry.id   AF-X0WN22-F1
#
_cell.length_a   1.000
_cell.length_b   1.000
_cell.length_c   1.000
_cell.angle_alpha   90.00
_cell.angle_beta   90.00
_cell.angle_gamma   90.00
#
_symmetry.space_group_name_H-M   'P 1'
#
loop_
_entity.id
_entity.type
_entity.pdbx_description
1 polymer ?
#
loop_
_entity_poly.entity_id
_entity_poly.type
_entity_poly.pdbx_seq_one_letter_code
_entity_poly.pdbx_strand_id
1 'polypeptide(L)'
;DIVGRRYPPELAGKLYPEGIPIYAEEDLPRLIKELDVADCAFSYSDVTYQHVMSVGAIVQAAGASYLLLGPKDTQVKSTKPLISVCAVRTGCGKSQTSRRIIEILMENDLKVVAIRHPMPYGDLAAQKVQRFATLSDLEKHQCTIEEMEEYEPHIVRGNVIYAGVDYEAILREAENDPNGCDVIVWDGGNNDFSFYEPDLDVTVVDPHRAGHELRYYPGEVTLRVADVVVINKIDSADYAGIETVRRNIAAVNPDAVVIDAAS
;
A
#
# COMPACT_ATOMS: atom_id res chain seq x y z
N ASP A 1 1.91 16.68 -10.28
CA ASP A 1 1.88 15.92 -11.54
C ASP A 1 3.30 15.47 -11.87
N ILE A 2 3.48 14.24 -12.33
CA ILE A 2 4.78 13.63 -12.68
C ILE A 2 4.93 13.37 -14.19
N VAL A 3 3.90 13.65 -14.99
CA VAL A 3 3.94 13.51 -16.45
C VAL A 3 5.10 14.33 -17.03
N GLY A 4 5.84 13.73 -17.96
CA GLY A 4 7.03 14.32 -18.58
C GLY A 4 8.31 14.19 -17.75
N ARG A 5 8.24 13.68 -16.51
CA ARG A 5 9.43 13.28 -15.75
C ARG A 5 9.94 11.92 -16.22
N ARG A 6 11.08 11.51 -15.67
CA ARG A 6 11.62 10.15 -15.78
C ARG A 6 11.69 9.53 -14.40
N TYR A 7 11.30 8.27 -14.30
CA TYR A 7 11.70 7.42 -13.18
C TYR A 7 13.22 7.28 -13.22
N PRO A 8 13.93 7.54 -12.11
CA PRO A 8 15.37 7.77 -12.12
C PRO A 8 16.18 6.51 -12.50
N PRO A 9 17.25 6.64 -13.30
CA PRO A 9 18.14 5.53 -13.66
C PRO A 9 18.65 4.71 -12.48
N GLU A 10 18.93 5.39 -11.36
CA GLU A 10 19.47 4.80 -10.13
C GLU A 10 18.51 3.79 -9.50
N LEU A 11 17.21 3.88 -9.81
CA LEU A 11 16.15 2.98 -9.34
C LEU A 11 15.58 2.09 -10.45
N ALA A 12 15.82 2.41 -11.72
CA ALA A 12 15.21 1.73 -12.86
C ALA A 12 15.86 0.38 -13.22
N GLY A 13 16.99 0.06 -12.59
CA GLY A 13 17.72 -1.19 -12.82
C GLY A 13 18.52 -1.19 -14.14
N LYS A 14 19.26 -2.28 -14.37
CA LYS A 14 20.28 -2.35 -15.43
C LYS A 14 19.74 -2.27 -16.86
N LEU A 15 18.45 -2.58 -17.05
CA LEU A 15 17.81 -2.54 -18.38
C LEU A 15 17.41 -1.12 -18.80
N TYR A 16 17.39 -0.16 -17.86
CA TYR A 16 16.93 1.21 -18.09
C TYR A 16 17.97 2.23 -17.61
N PRO A 17 19.18 2.29 -18.23
CA PRO A 17 20.27 3.18 -17.81
C PRO A 17 19.95 4.67 -17.97
N GLU A 18 18.93 5.03 -18.76
CA GLU A 18 18.45 6.40 -18.96
C GLU A 18 17.15 6.69 -18.19
N GLY A 19 16.77 5.78 -17.28
CA GLY A 19 15.51 5.84 -16.54
C GLY A 19 14.30 5.48 -17.41
N ILE A 20 13.12 5.48 -16.80
CA ILE A 20 11.86 5.11 -17.46
C ILE A 20 11.04 6.39 -17.72
N PRO A 21 10.71 6.71 -18.98
CA PRO A 21 9.90 7.88 -19.29
C PRO A 21 8.48 7.76 -18.75
N ILE A 22 7.92 8.87 -18.26
CA ILE A 22 6.56 8.96 -17.72
C ILE A 22 5.71 9.79 -18.68
N TYR A 23 4.71 9.15 -19.28
CA TYR A 23 3.79 9.78 -20.24
C TYR A 23 2.41 9.98 -19.63
N ALA A 24 1.58 10.80 -20.29
CA ALA A 24 0.16 10.91 -19.95
C ALA A 24 -0.59 9.61 -20.34
N GLU A 25 -1.60 9.22 -19.57
CA GLU A 25 -2.39 8.02 -19.86
C GLU A 25 -3.08 8.08 -21.24
N GLU A 26 -3.49 9.27 -21.69
CA GLU A 26 -4.13 9.46 -22.99
C GLU A 26 -3.24 9.09 -24.19
N ASP A 27 -1.91 9.07 -24.00
CA ASP A 27 -0.95 8.65 -25.02
C ASP A 27 -0.84 7.13 -25.16
N LEU A 28 -1.42 6.34 -24.24
CA LEU A 28 -1.25 4.90 -24.15
C LEU A 28 -1.51 4.16 -25.48
N PRO A 29 -2.60 4.41 -26.24
CA PRO A 29 -2.84 3.69 -27.51
C PRO A 29 -1.79 3.99 -28.58
N ARG A 30 -1.24 5.21 -28.58
CA ARG A 30 -0.20 5.65 -29.51
C ARG A 30 1.14 5.01 -29.13
N LEU A 31 1.49 5.07 -27.86
CA LEU A 31 2.75 4.51 -27.33
C LEU A 31 2.85 3.00 -27.56
N ILE A 32 1.76 2.25 -27.38
CA ILE A 32 1.73 0.81 -27.66
C ILE A 32 2.17 0.50 -29.09
N LYS A 33 1.70 1.29 -30.06
CA LYS A 33 2.01 1.09 -31.48
C LYS A 33 3.40 1.58 -31.85
N GLU A 34 3.81 2.75 -31.35
CA GLU A 34 5.12 3.34 -31.68
C GLU A 34 6.29 2.56 -31.06
N LEU A 35 6.08 2.01 -29.86
CA LEU A 35 7.12 1.28 -29.12
C LEU A 35 7.03 -0.25 -29.31
N ASP A 36 6.09 -0.74 -30.13
CA ASP A 36 5.84 -2.17 -30.35
C ASP A 36 5.68 -2.94 -29.03
N VAL A 37 4.84 -2.41 -28.13
CA VAL A 37 4.66 -2.95 -26.78
C VAL A 37 3.92 -4.27 -26.84
N ALA A 38 4.52 -5.33 -26.27
CA ALA A 38 3.89 -6.64 -26.15
C ALA A 38 2.94 -6.72 -24.95
N ASP A 39 3.32 -6.16 -23.81
CA ASP A 39 2.61 -6.30 -22.54
C ASP A 39 2.47 -4.94 -21.82
N CYS A 40 1.27 -4.67 -21.29
CA CYS A 40 1.00 -3.53 -20.42
C CYS A 40 0.51 -4.03 -19.05
N ALA A 41 1.32 -3.81 -18.01
CA ALA A 41 0.92 -4.07 -16.62
C ALA A 41 0.18 -2.87 -16.05
N PHE A 42 -1.00 -3.09 -15.50
CA PHE A 42 -1.78 -2.05 -14.82
C PHE A 42 -1.39 -1.96 -13.35
N SER A 43 -0.97 -0.76 -12.93
CA SER A 43 -0.43 -0.51 -11.59
C SER A 43 -1.15 0.62 -10.84
N TYR A 44 -2.41 0.91 -11.19
CA TYR A 44 -3.22 1.88 -10.44
C TYR A 44 -4.00 1.21 -9.32
N SER A 45 -4.33 2.00 -8.30
CA SER A 45 -5.14 1.60 -7.16
C SER A 45 -6.24 2.63 -6.86
N ASP A 46 -7.21 2.23 -6.03
CA ASP A 46 -8.43 2.96 -5.63
C ASP A 46 -9.33 3.39 -6.80
N VAL A 47 -9.33 2.56 -7.85
CA VAL A 47 -10.16 2.73 -9.05
C VAL A 47 -11.25 1.66 -9.12
N THR A 48 -12.34 1.95 -9.84
CA THR A 48 -13.42 0.97 -10.04
C THR A 48 -12.97 -0.15 -10.98
N TYR A 49 -13.54 -1.36 -10.83
CA TYR A 49 -13.30 -2.42 -11.82
C TYR A 49 -13.71 -2.04 -13.24
N GLN A 50 -14.70 -1.17 -13.39
CA GLN A 50 -15.06 -0.63 -14.70
C GLN A 50 -13.89 0.14 -15.32
N HIS A 51 -13.18 0.97 -14.56
CA HIS A 51 -12.01 1.70 -15.07
C HIS A 51 -10.88 0.74 -15.45
N VAL A 52 -10.54 -0.21 -14.57
CA VAL A 52 -9.54 -1.26 -14.85
C VAL A 52 -9.82 -1.95 -16.18
N MET A 53 -11.05 -2.45 -16.36
CA MET A 53 -11.44 -3.16 -17.59
C MET A 53 -11.56 -2.24 -18.81
N SER A 54 -11.90 -0.97 -18.62
CA SER A 54 -11.93 0.02 -19.72
C SER A 54 -10.52 0.28 -20.26
N VAL A 55 -9.52 0.43 -19.38
CA VAL A 55 -8.11 0.56 -19.77
C VAL A 55 -7.62 -0.73 -20.45
N GLY A 56 -7.99 -1.90 -19.91
CA GLY A 56 -7.67 -3.19 -20.55
C GLY A 56 -8.19 -3.32 -21.98
N ALA A 57 -9.42 -2.86 -22.25
CA ALA A 57 -9.97 -2.84 -23.60
C ALA A 57 -9.19 -1.92 -24.55
N ILE A 58 -8.71 -0.77 -24.07
CA ILE A 58 -7.87 0.16 -24.84
C ILE A 58 -6.54 -0.49 -25.21
N VAL A 59 -5.87 -1.11 -24.23
CA VAL A 59 -4.59 -1.81 -24.42
C VAL A 59 -4.72 -2.92 -25.46
N GLN A 60 -5.72 -3.80 -25.31
CA GLN A 60 -5.95 -4.92 -26.21
C GLN A 60 -6.33 -4.47 -27.62
N ALA A 61 -7.14 -3.41 -27.75
CA ALA A 61 -7.48 -2.83 -29.05
C ALA A 61 -6.25 -2.21 -29.77
N ALA A 62 -5.24 -1.79 -29.01
CA ALA A 62 -3.98 -1.30 -29.54
C ALA A 62 -3.00 -2.43 -29.93
N GLY A 63 -3.27 -3.68 -29.52
CA GLY A 63 -2.53 -4.88 -29.92
C GLY A 63 -1.66 -5.54 -28.85
N ALA A 64 -1.60 -4.97 -27.64
CA ALA A 64 -0.80 -5.50 -26.53
C ALA A 64 -1.63 -6.39 -25.58
N SER A 65 -0.95 -7.25 -24.82
CA SER A 65 -1.54 -7.95 -23.67
C SER A 65 -1.79 -6.98 -22.53
N TYR A 66 -2.85 -7.23 -21.77
CA TYR A 66 -3.17 -6.49 -20.54
C TYR A 66 -2.95 -7.41 -19.33
N LEU A 67 -2.08 -6.98 -18.41
CA LEU A 67 -1.67 -7.77 -17.25
C LEU A 67 -2.10 -7.09 -15.95
N LEU A 68 -2.59 -7.90 -15.01
CA LEU A 68 -2.76 -7.54 -13.60
C LEU A 68 -1.78 -8.40 -12.80
N LEU A 69 -0.75 -7.78 -12.23
CA LEU A 69 0.24 -8.49 -11.42
C LEU A 69 -0.34 -8.80 -10.05
N GLY A 70 -0.14 -10.05 -9.59
CA GLY A 70 -0.65 -10.50 -8.30
C GLY A 70 0.39 -10.40 -7.18
N PRO A 71 0.00 -10.66 -5.92
CA PRO A 71 0.90 -10.63 -4.77
C PRO A 71 2.19 -11.41 -4.96
N LYS A 72 2.11 -12.62 -5.54
CA LYS A 72 3.27 -13.48 -5.80
C LYS A 72 4.31 -12.83 -6.74
N ASP A 73 3.87 -11.99 -7.67
CA ASP A 73 4.75 -11.39 -8.67
C ASP A 73 5.43 -10.12 -8.16
N THR A 74 4.85 -9.46 -7.15
CA THR A 74 5.28 -8.12 -6.71
C THR A 74 5.77 -8.05 -5.27
N GLN A 75 5.45 -9.04 -4.43
CA GLN A 75 5.80 -9.00 -3.01
C GLN A 75 7.25 -9.39 -2.75
N VAL A 76 7.86 -8.67 -1.81
CA VAL A 76 9.18 -9.00 -1.26
C VAL A 76 9.03 -9.76 0.05
N LYS A 77 9.77 -10.87 0.21
CA LYS A 77 9.75 -11.67 1.42
C LYS A 77 10.66 -11.08 2.51
N SER A 78 10.13 -10.99 3.73
CA SER A 78 10.90 -10.61 4.91
C SER A 78 11.60 -11.79 5.58
N THR A 79 12.72 -11.52 6.24
CA THR A 79 13.40 -12.42 7.18
C THR A 79 12.89 -12.28 8.61
N LYS A 80 12.03 -11.27 8.87
CA LYS A 80 11.36 -11.01 10.15
C LYS A 80 9.87 -11.33 10.01
N PRO A 81 9.17 -11.66 11.11
CA PRO A 81 7.72 -11.67 11.13
C PRO A 81 7.15 -10.35 10.60
N LEU A 82 6.20 -10.41 9.68
CA LEU A 82 5.60 -9.24 9.03
C LEU A 82 4.08 -9.24 9.15
N ILE A 83 3.53 -8.14 9.65
CA ILE A 83 2.09 -7.89 9.72
C ILE A 83 1.75 -6.80 8.70
N SER A 84 0.85 -7.07 7.76
CA SER A 84 0.33 -6.05 6.85
C SER A 84 -0.98 -5.47 7.35
N VAL A 85 -1.13 -4.15 7.19
CA VAL A 85 -2.38 -3.43 7.42
C VAL A 85 -2.80 -2.73 6.14
N CYS A 86 -3.74 -3.34 5.43
CA CYS A 86 -4.30 -2.87 4.17
C CYS A 86 -5.76 -2.43 4.34
N ALA A 87 -6.39 -1.93 3.28
CA ALA A 87 -7.80 -1.58 3.30
C ALA A 87 -8.42 -1.75 1.93
N VAL A 88 -9.74 -1.88 1.93
CA VAL A 88 -10.52 -1.99 0.70
C VAL A 88 -10.68 -0.66 -0.05
N ARG A 89 -10.53 0.47 0.67
CA ARG A 89 -10.63 1.85 0.15
C ARG A 89 -9.73 2.81 0.93
N THR A 90 -9.37 3.92 0.28
CA THR A 90 -8.74 5.04 0.99
C THR A 90 -9.66 5.67 2.01
N GLY A 91 -9.10 5.98 3.20
CA GLY A 91 -9.83 6.58 4.31
C GLY A 91 -10.62 5.60 5.19
N CYS A 92 -10.42 4.29 5.06
CA CYS A 92 -11.03 3.29 5.96
C CYS A 92 -10.48 3.33 7.41
N GLY A 93 -9.28 3.90 7.63
CA GLY A 93 -8.67 4.00 8.97
C GLY A 93 -7.39 3.18 9.19
N LYS A 94 -6.71 2.73 8.11
CA LYS A 94 -5.46 1.93 8.19
C LYS A 94 -4.48 2.42 9.24
N SER A 95 -4.05 3.68 9.17
CA SER A 95 -3.02 4.19 10.08
C SER A 95 -3.44 4.21 11.54
N GLN A 96 -4.73 4.34 11.87
CA GLN A 96 -5.21 4.16 13.26
C GLN A 96 -5.08 2.70 13.69
N THR A 97 -5.49 1.76 12.83
CA THR A 97 -5.34 0.31 13.06
C THR A 97 -3.88 -0.09 13.21
N SER A 98 -3.00 0.37 12.31
CA SER A 98 -1.55 0.15 12.33
C SER A 98 -0.95 0.63 13.65
N ARG A 99 -1.29 1.85 14.09
CA ARG A 99 -0.82 2.38 15.39
C ARG A 99 -1.29 1.52 16.56
N ARG A 100 -2.56 1.09 16.57
CA ARG A 100 -3.07 0.23 17.65
C ARG A 100 -2.35 -1.12 17.70
N ILE A 101 -2.07 -1.73 16.55
CA ILE A 101 -1.29 -2.98 16.46
C ILE A 101 0.12 -2.75 17.00
N ILE A 102 0.80 -1.68 16.57
CA ILE A 102 2.14 -1.33 17.04
C ILE A 102 2.16 -1.14 18.56
N GLU A 103 1.19 -0.39 19.11
CA GLU A 103 1.07 -0.18 20.56
C GLU A 103 0.93 -1.51 21.32
N ILE A 104 0.09 -2.44 20.85
CA ILE A 104 -0.07 -3.77 21.46
C ILE A 104 1.25 -4.56 21.41
N LEU A 105 1.97 -4.54 20.30
CA LEU A 105 3.25 -5.26 20.16
C LEU A 105 4.32 -4.67 21.09
N MET A 106 4.39 -3.34 21.19
CA MET A 106 5.31 -2.65 22.09
C MET A 106 4.96 -2.86 23.57
N GLU A 107 3.68 -2.93 23.93
CA GLU A 107 3.21 -3.32 25.28
C GLU A 107 3.65 -4.74 25.67
N ASN A 108 4.01 -5.57 24.69
CA ASN A 108 4.57 -6.91 24.87
C ASN A 108 6.10 -6.94 24.68
N ASP A 109 6.78 -5.81 24.87
CA ASP A 109 8.24 -5.65 24.81
C ASP A 109 8.88 -6.02 23.45
N LEU A 110 8.11 -6.03 22.36
CA LEU A 110 8.64 -6.27 21.01
C LEU A 110 9.16 -4.99 20.37
N LYS A 111 10.31 -5.09 19.70
CA LYS A 111 10.85 -4.00 18.87
C LYS A 111 10.17 -3.99 17.51
N VAL A 112 9.27 -3.05 17.34
CA VAL A 112 8.50 -2.89 16.10
C VAL A 112 9.18 -1.89 15.19
N VAL A 113 9.28 -2.22 13.90
CA VAL A 113 9.62 -1.27 12.84
C VAL A 113 8.44 -1.15 11.91
N ALA A 114 7.91 0.08 11.75
CA ALA A 114 6.86 0.34 10.77
C ALA A 114 7.48 0.66 9.41
N ILE A 115 6.89 0.17 8.33
CA ILE A 115 7.20 0.62 6.97
C ILE A 115 5.94 1.24 6.39
N ARG A 116 6.06 2.46 5.88
CA ARG A 116 4.96 3.25 5.34
C ARG A 116 5.12 3.44 3.83
N HIS A 117 4.02 3.28 3.11
CA HIS A 117 3.97 3.63 1.69
C HIS A 117 4.22 5.14 1.53
N PRO A 118 5.21 5.59 0.73
CA PRO A 118 5.53 7.01 0.60
C PRO A 118 4.50 7.75 -0.25
N MET A 119 4.57 9.08 -0.21
CA MET A 119 4.03 9.96 -1.25
C MET A 119 5.16 10.39 -2.22
N PRO A 120 5.28 9.77 -3.42
CA PRO A 120 6.47 9.89 -4.25
C PRO A 120 6.44 11.17 -5.14
N TYR A 121 6.26 12.34 -4.53
CA TYR A 121 6.20 13.60 -5.28
C TYR A 121 7.57 14.29 -5.41
N GLY A 122 8.52 13.95 -4.55
CA GLY A 122 9.83 14.59 -4.44
C GLY A 122 10.92 14.04 -5.36
N ASP A 123 12.16 14.11 -4.89
CA ASP A 123 13.32 13.46 -5.50
C ASP A 123 13.32 11.97 -5.13
N LEU A 124 12.86 11.14 -6.07
CA LEU A 124 12.73 9.69 -5.88
C LEU A 124 14.08 9.03 -5.56
N ALA A 125 15.19 9.53 -6.12
CA ALA A 125 16.51 8.96 -5.85
C ALA A 125 16.95 9.24 -4.40
N ALA A 126 16.69 10.45 -3.91
CA ALA A 126 16.92 10.80 -2.50
C ALA A 126 15.92 10.11 -1.54
N GLN A 127 14.73 9.75 -2.04
CA GLN A 127 13.68 9.03 -1.32
C GLN A 127 13.78 7.50 -1.48
N LYS A 128 14.94 6.97 -1.88
CA LYS A 128 15.13 5.52 -2.04
C LYS A 128 14.81 4.74 -0.76
N VAL A 129 15.47 5.14 0.34
CA VAL A 129 15.24 4.63 1.70
C VAL A 129 15.37 5.79 2.68
N GLN A 130 14.36 6.01 3.50
CA GLN A 130 14.35 7.02 4.54
C GLN A 130 13.95 6.40 5.87
N ARG A 131 14.65 6.77 6.93
CA ARG A 131 14.44 6.26 8.28
C ARG A 131 14.11 7.42 9.20
N PHE A 132 13.03 7.28 9.95
CA PHE A 132 12.51 8.27 10.87
C PHE A 132 12.45 7.68 12.28
N ALA A 133 13.34 8.12 13.16
CA ALA A 133 13.37 7.71 14.56
C ALA A 133 13.27 8.90 15.53
N THR A 134 13.48 10.11 15.02
CA THR A 134 13.44 11.37 15.77
C THR A 134 12.73 12.43 14.96
N LEU A 135 12.17 13.45 15.61
CA LEU A 135 11.46 14.53 14.90
C LEU A 135 12.39 15.32 13.96
N SER A 136 13.69 15.39 14.26
CA SER A 136 14.68 16.00 13.36
C SER A 136 14.85 15.25 12.05
N ASP A 137 14.48 13.97 11.97
CA ASP A 137 14.52 13.22 10.72
C ASP A 137 13.48 13.73 9.71
N LEU A 138 12.36 14.28 10.18
CA LEU A 138 11.31 14.87 9.32
C LEU A 138 11.85 16.09 8.55
N GLU A 139 12.58 16.98 9.23
CA GLU A 139 13.22 18.13 8.60
C GLU A 139 14.37 17.70 7.67
N LYS A 140 15.21 16.77 8.13
CA LYS A 140 16.33 16.22 7.37
C LYS A 140 15.89 15.64 6.02
N HIS A 141 14.75 14.95 6.00
CA HIS A 141 14.19 14.33 4.81
C HIS A 141 13.21 15.23 4.05
N GLN A 142 13.05 16.49 4.48
CA GLN A 142 12.19 17.50 3.85
C GLN A 142 10.74 17.03 3.69
N CYS A 143 10.20 16.39 4.73
CA CYS A 143 8.84 15.86 4.70
C CYS A 143 7.81 16.95 4.41
N THR A 144 6.80 16.62 3.63
CA THR A 144 5.63 17.49 3.46
C THR A 144 4.78 17.52 4.74
N ILE A 145 3.82 18.44 4.81
CA ILE A 145 2.90 18.53 5.95
C ILE A 145 2.12 17.22 6.10
N GLU A 146 1.66 16.65 4.99
CA GLU A 146 0.93 15.40 4.96
C GLU A 146 1.79 14.21 5.43
N GLU A 147 3.07 14.15 5.02
CA GLU A 147 4.00 13.13 5.52
C GLU A 147 4.25 13.29 7.02
N MET A 148 4.41 14.53 7.51
CA MET A 148 4.57 14.79 8.94
C MET A 148 3.35 14.35 9.75
N GLU A 149 2.13 14.64 9.28
CA GLU A 149 0.88 14.20 9.92
C GLU A 149 0.79 12.67 10.04
N GLU A 150 1.35 11.93 9.09
CA GLU A 150 1.39 10.46 9.13
C GLU A 150 2.54 9.93 9.98
N TYR A 151 3.73 10.52 9.92
CA TYR A 151 4.96 9.95 10.51
C TYR A 151 5.20 10.39 11.96
N GLU A 152 4.95 11.67 12.28
CA GLU A 152 5.16 12.23 13.61
C GLU A 152 4.49 11.39 14.73
N PRO A 153 3.22 10.93 14.58
CA PRO A 153 2.54 10.13 15.60
C PRO A 153 3.26 8.83 15.99
N HIS A 154 4.05 8.22 15.11
CA HIS A 154 4.83 7.03 15.44
C HIS A 154 6.12 7.40 16.19
N ILE A 155 6.81 8.45 15.72
CA ILE A 155 8.07 8.91 16.31
C ILE A 155 7.86 9.35 17.77
N VAL A 156 6.80 10.12 18.05
CA VAL A 156 6.50 10.58 19.42
C VAL A 156 6.11 9.44 20.36
N ARG A 157 5.66 8.31 19.83
CA ARG A 157 5.37 7.08 20.57
C ARG A 157 6.62 6.18 20.74
N GLY A 158 7.76 6.58 20.20
CA GLY A 158 9.02 5.83 20.28
C GLY A 158 9.17 4.71 19.24
N ASN A 159 8.31 4.67 18.22
CA ASN A 159 8.39 3.71 17.14
C ASN A 159 9.24 4.26 15.97
N VAL A 160 10.00 3.39 15.30
CA VAL A 160 10.75 3.76 14.09
C VAL A 160 9.87 3.54 12.87
N ILE A 161 9.89 4.48 11.92
CA ILE A 161 9.28 4.33 10.61
C ILE A 161 10.34 4.34 9.53
N TYR A 162 10.18 3.49 8.53
CA TYR A 162 10.83 3.61 7.24
C TYR A 162 9.83 3.99 6.15
N ALA A 163 10.25 4.80 5.19
CA ALA A 163 9.50 5.10 3.98
C ALA A 163 10.45 5.27 2.79
N GLY A 164 9.91 5.20 1.58
CA GLY A 164 10.68 5.38 0.36
C GLY A 164 10.16 4.52 -0.78
N VAL A 165 10.86 4.56 -1.92
CA VAL A 165 10.36 3.99 -3.18
C VAL A 165 11.00 2.66 -3.59
N ASP A 166 12.07 2.22 -2.93
CA ASP A 166 12.70 0.92 -3.18
C ASP A 166 12.36 -0.06 -2.04
N TYR A 167 11.24 -0.77 -2.19
CA TYR A 167 10.69 -1.62 -1.13
C TYR A 167 11.63 -2.76 -0.70
N GLU A 168 12.41 -3.34 -1.61
CA GLU A 168 13.43 -4.34 -1.23
C GLU A 168 14.49 -3.68 -0.33
N ALA A 169 15.06 -2.55 -0.75
CA ALA A 169 16.09 -1.86 0.04
C ALA A 169 15.57 -1.40 1.40
N ILE A 170 14.34 -0.87 1.44
CA ILE A 170 13.68 -0.45 2.69
C ILE A 170 13.52 -1.62 3.64
N LEU A 171 13.03 -2.76 3.14
CA LEU A 171 12.83 -3.94 3.97
C LEU A 171 14.15 -4.41 4.58
N ARG A 172 15.23 -4.48 3.80
CA ARG A 172 16.55 -4.90 4.31
C ARG A 172 17.09 -3.96 5.39
N GLU A 173 16.89 -2.66 5.25
CA GLU A 173 17.29 -1.69 6.28
C GLU A 173 16.41 -1.79 7.54
N ALA A 174 15.10 -1.98 7.37
CA ALA A 174 14.16 -2.16 8.48
C ALA A 174 14.43 -3.44 9.29
N GLU A 175 14.76 -4.54 8.61
CA GLU A 175 15.14 -5.82 9.23
C GLU A 175 16.39 -5.71 10.12
N ASN A 176 17.28 -4.76 9.80
CA ASN A 176 18.56 -4.52 10.46
C ASN A 176 18.60 -3.18 11.21
N ASP A 177 17.44 -2.63 11.58
CA ASP A 177 17.37 -1.33 12.26
C ASP A 177 18.33 -1.28 13.47
N PRO A 178 19.09 -0.19 13.65
CA PRO A 178 20.09 -0.08 14.73
C PRO A 178 19.49 -0.17 16.15
N ASN A 179 18.19 0.10 16.32
CA ASN A 179 17.49 -0.08 17.60
C ASN A 179 17.02 -1.53 17.79
N GLY A 180 17.13 -2.37 16.76
CA GLY A 180 16.66 -3.74 16.68
C GLY A 180 15.25 -3.84 16.08
N CYS A 181 14.96 -5.00 15.49
CA CYS A 181 13.70 -5.29 14.82
C CYS A 181 13.30 -6.75 15.09
N ASP A 182 12.20 -6.92 15.83
CA ASP A 182 11.60 -8.23 16.14
C ASP A 182 10.41 -8.53 15.21
N VAL A 183 9.69 -7.50 14.79
CA VAL A 183 8.51 -7.58 13.91
C VAL A 183 8.39 -6.32 13.06
N ILE A 184 7.96 -6.50 11.81
CA ILE A 184 7.69 -5.40 10.87
C ILE A 184 6.19 -5.21 10.72
N VAL A 185 5.74 -3.95 10.77
CA VAL A 185 4.35 -3.59 10.46
C VAL A 185 4.33 -2.77 9.16
N TRP A 186 3.74 -3.32 8.11
CA TRP A 186 3.49 -2.59 6.86
C TRP A 186 2.18 -1.79 6.99
N ASP A 187 2.30 -0.46 7.07
CA ASP A 187 1.15 0.45 7.03
C ASP A 187 0.85 0.83 5.58
N GLY A 188 -0.07 0.09 4.95
CA GLY A 188 -0.28 0.13 3.51
C GLY A 188 -0.73 1.48 2.95
N GLY A 189 -0.40 1.73 1.68
CA GLY A 189 -0.84 2.89 0.91
C GLY A 189 -2.19 2.67 0.24
N ASN A 190 -2.96 3.75 0.03
CA ASN A 190 -4.20 3.75 -0.73
C ASN A 190 -5.17 2.59 -0.39
N ASN A 191 -5.49 1.71 -1.34
CA ASN A 191 -6.13 0.40 -1.11
C ASN A 191 -5.30 -0.74 -1.73
N ASP A 192 -4.00 -0.52 -1.87
CA ASP A 192 -3.06 -1.51 -2.39
C ASP A 192 -2.99 -2.73 -1.48
N PHE A 193 -2.79 -3.90 -2.07
CA PHE A 193 -2.34 -5.07 -1.30
C PHE A 193 -0.89 -4.91 -0.87
N SER A 194 -0.48 -5.67 0.14
CA SER A 194 0.85 -5.54 0.72
C SER A 194 1.94 -5.72 -0.34
N PHE A 195 2.99 -4.89 -0.29
CA PHE A 195 4.18 -5.06 -1.13
C PHE A 195 5.21 -5.99 -0.50
N TYR A 196 4.92 -6.47 0.70
CA TYR A 196 5.69 -7.51 1.38
C TYR A 196 4.82 -8.74 1.60
N GLU A 197 5.41 -9.93 1.56
CA GLU A 197 4.72 -11.18 1.93
C GLU A 197 4.43 -11.15 3.44
N PRO A 198 3.16 -11.08 3.89
CA PRO A 198 2.83 -11.00 5.31
C PRO A 198 2.71 -12.40 5.93
N ASP A 199 3.05 -12.50 7.21
CA ASP A 199 2.71 -13.64 8.07
C ASP A 199 1.32 -13.49 8.72
N LEU A 200 0.80 -12.25 8.75
CA LEU A 200 -0.55 -11.92 9.17
C LEU A 200 -1.06 -10.73 8.35
N ASP A 201 -2.14 -10.92 7.60
CA ASP A 201 -2.76 -9.87 6.80
C ASP A 201 -4.04 -9.32 7.44
N VAL A 202 -4.02 -8.02 7.77
CA VAL A 202 -5.13 -7.28 8.35
C VAL A 202 -5.72 -6.34 7.31
N THR A 203 -6.99 -6.49 6.97
CA THR A 203 -7.70 -5.60 6.05
C THR A 203 -8.79 -4.80 6.75
N VAL A 204 -8.77 -3.48 6.57
CA VAL A 204 -9.77 -2.57 7.11
C VAL A 204 -10.88 -2.31 6.09
N VAL A 205 -12.14 -2.42 6.54
CA VAL A 205 -13.35 -2.09 5.78
C VAL A 205 -14.13 -0.96 6.45
N ASP A 206 -14.88 -0.19 5.66
CA ASP A 206 -15.65 0.98 6.12
C ASP A 206 -17.14 0.84 5.73
N PRO A 207 -18.05 0.59 6.69
CA PRO A 207 -19.48 0.45 6.44
C PRO A 207 -20.16 1.69 5.84
N HIS A 208 -19.58 2.90 5.99
CA HIS A 208 -20.09 4.10 5.32
C HIS A 208 -20.01 4.02 3.79
N ARG A 209 -19.25 3.06 3.26
CA ARG A 209 -19.08 2.80 1.83
C ARG A 209 -19.39 1.35 1.47
N ALA A 210 -20.42 0.79 2.07
CA ALA A 210 -20.80 -0.60 1.88
C ALA A 210 -20.87 -1.02 0.39
N GLY A 211 -20.32 -2.19 0.10
CA GLY A 211 -20.14 -2.74 -1.24
C GLY A 211 -18.93 -2.22 -1.99
N HIS A 212 -18.19 -1.21 -1.50
CA HIS A 212 -16.94 -0.78 -2.16
C HIS A 212 -15.86 -1.86 -2.08
N GLU A 213 -15.91 -2.69 -1.04
CA GLU A 213 -15.06 -3.85 -0.82
C GLU A 213 -15.14 -4.91 -1.93
N LEU A 214 -16.16 -4.87 -2.80
CA LEU A 214 -16.34 -5.75 -3.95
C LEU A 214 -16.34 -5.02 -5.30
N ARG A 215 -15.94 -3.75 -5.35
CA ARG A 215 -16.10 -2.90 -6.55
C ARG A 215 -14.85 -2.11 -6.95
N TYR A 216 -13.82 -2.10 -6.11
CA TYR A 216 -12.62 -1.31 -6.29
C TYR A 216 -11.36 -2.18 -6.32
N TYR A 217 -10.47 -1.87 -7.25
CA TYR A 217 -9.17 -2.50 -7.39
C TYR A 217 -8.08 -1.70 -6.67
N PRO A 218 -7.08 -2.38 -6.07
CA PRO A 218 -7.06 -3.80 -5.76
C PRO A 218 -7.71 -4.14 -4.41
N GLY A 219 -8.53 -3.24 -3.84
CA GLY A 219 -9.12 -3.40 -2.50
C GLY A 219 -9.87 -4.72 -2.24
N GLU A 220 -10.52 -5.35 -3.22
CA GLU A 220 -11.11 -6.68 -2.97
C GLU A 220 -10.04 -7.78 -2.80
N VAL A 221 -8.86 -7.61 -3.40
CA VAL A 221 -7.73 -8.55 -3.24
C VAL A 221 -7.32 -8.60 -1.78
N THR A 222 -7.18 -7.43 -1.12
CA THR A 222 -6.84 -7.35 0.30
C THR A 222 -7.88 -8.06 1.16
N LEU A 223 -9.17 -7.82 0.90
CA LEU A 223 -10.24 -8.51 1.62
C LEU A 223 -10.20 -10.03 1.44
N ARG A 224 -9.91 -10.52 0.24
CA ARG A 224 -9.90 -11.96 -0.06
C ARG A 224 -8.73 -12.71 0.54
N VAL A 225 -7.60 -12.05 0.76
CA VAL A 225 -6.39 -12.67 1.33
C VAL A 225 -6.22 -12.41 2.83
N ALA A 226 -7.05 -11.55 3.42
CA ALA A 226 -6.96 -11.19 4.82
C ALA A 226 -7.15 -12.38 5.77
N ASP A 227 -6.31 -12.48 6.79
CA ASP A 227 -6.54 -13.34 7.94
C ASP A 227 -7.51 -12.68 8.92
N VAL A 228 -7.44 -11.35 9.02
CA VAL A 228 -8.26 -10.53 9.92
C VAL A 228 -8.92 -9.39 9.15
N VAL A 229 -10.22 -9.24 9.29
CA VAL A 229 -10.98 -8.11 8.74
C VAL A 229 -11.47 -7.21 9.88
N VAL A 230 -11.03 -5.96 9.87
CA VAL A 230 -11.45 -4.94 10.84
C VAL A 230 -12.57 -4.10 10.23
N ILE A 231 -13.78 -4.24 10.75
CA ILE A 231 -14.92 -3.37 10.41
C ILE A 231 -14.82 -2.10 11.26
N ASN A 232 -14.33 -1.03 10.64
CA ASN A 232 -14.06 0.21 11.34
C ASN A 232 -15.25 1.17 11.32
N LYS A 233 -15.22 2.20 12.19
CA LYS A 233 -16.26 3.26 12.30
C LYS A 233 -17.68 2.73 12.56
N ILE A 234 -17.78 1.58 13.22
CA ILE A 234 -19.06 0.89 13.46
C ILE A 234 -20.01 1.72 14.34
N ASP A 235 -19.46 2.62 15.16
CA ASP A 235 -20.16 3.50 16.07
C ASP A 235 -20.89 4.66 15.38
N SER A 236 -20.45 5.03 14.17
CA SER A 236 -21.04 6.12 13.39
C SER A 236 -21.79 5.65 12.14
N ALA A 237 -21.59 4.40 11.72
CA ALA A 237 -22.23 3.83 10.54
C ALA A 237 -23.68 3.37 10.78
N ASP A 238 -24.45 3.27 9.69
CA ASP A 238 -25.78 2.70 9.74
C ASP A 238 -25.74 1.16 9.87
N TYR A 239 -26.76 0.60 10.53
CA TYR A 239 -26.85 -0.84 10.71
C TYR A 239 -26.91 -1.59 9.36
N ALA A 240 -27.56 -1.00 8.35
CA ALA A 240 -27.69 -1.60 7.03
C ALA A 240 -26.35 -1.72 6.28
N GLY A 241 -25.48 -0.71 6.38
CA GLY A 241 -24.13 -0.73 5.84
C GLY A 241 -23.26 -1.77 6.54
N ILE A 242 -23.33 -1.84 7.87
CA ILE A 242 -22.61 -2.84 8.67
C ILE A 242 -22.99 -4.26 8.24
N GLU A 243 -24.29 -4.56 8.18
CA GLU A 243 -24.79 -5.88 7.77
C GLU A 243 -24.45 -6.22 6.30
N THR A 244 -24.40 -5.21 5.43
CA THR A 244 -23.97 -5.42 4.05
C THR A 244 -22.50 -5.79 3.97
N VAL A 245 -21.63 -5.07 4.67
CA VAL A 245 -20.20 -5.39 4.76
C VAL A 245 -19.97 -6.77 5.36
N ARG A 246 -20.65 -7.12 6.47
CA ARG A 246 -20.54 -8.46 7.07
C ARG A 246 -20.91 -9.58 6.11
N ARG A 247 -22.02 -9.43 5.38
CA ARG A 247 -22.44 -10.41 4.37
C ARG A 247 -21.44 -10.53 3.24
N ASN A 248 -20.86 -9.41 2.79
CA ASN A 248 -19.87 -9.41 1.73
C ASN A 248 -18.57 -10.08 2.19
N ILE A 249 -18.08 -9.79 3.40
CA ILE A 249 -16.93 -10.47 4.01
C ILE A 249 -17.17 -11.98 4.04
N ALA A 250 -18.30 -12.42 4.64
CA ALA A 250 -18.63 -13.84 4.75
C ALA A 250 -18.77 -14.54 3.38
N ALA A 251 -19.14 -13.81 2.33
CA ALA A 251 -19.28 -14.35 0.99
C ALA A 251 -17.95 -14.55 0.26
N VAL A 252 -16.94 -13.70 0.50
CA VAL A 252 -15.67 -13.73 -0.25
C VAL A 252 -14.47 -14.22 0.56
N ASN A 253 -14.55 -14.14 1.88
CA ASN A 253 -13.54 -14.60 2.82
C ASN A 253 -14.21 -15.14 4.11
N PRO A 254 -14.83 -16.33 4.05
CA PRO A 254 -15.56 -16.90 5.19
C PRO A 254 -14.67 -17.33 6.37
N ASP A 255 -13.36 -17.49 6.14
CA ASP A 255 -12.42 -17.99 7.15
C ASP A 255 -11.73 -16.85 7.93
N ALA A 256 -11.85 -15.60 7.48
CA ALA A 256 -11.27 -14.46 8.17
C ALA A 256 -11.87 -14.21 9.55
N VAL A 257 -11.02 -13.83 10.51
CA VAL A 257 -11.45 -13.33 11.81
C VAL A 257 -12.00 -11.91 11.64
N VAL A 258 -13.25 -11.69 12.02
CA VAL A 258 -13.90 -10.38 11.91
C VAL A 258 -13.87 -9.67 13.26
N ILE A 259 -13.32 -8.45 13.27
CA ILE A 259 -13.20 -7.59 14.46
C ILE A 259 -14.00 -6.30 14.23
N ASP A 260 -14.82 -5.93 15.20
CA ASP A 260 -15.54 -4.66 15.19
C ASP A 260 -14.71 -3.57 15.88
N ALA A 261 -14.60 -2.40 15.26
CA ALA A 261 -13.85 -1.27 15.79
C ALA A 261 -14.66 0.04 15.72
N ALA A 262 -14.60 0.80 16.81
CA ALA A 262 -15.08 2.18 16.91
C ALA A 262 -13.84 3.10 16.92
N SER A 263 -13.73 4.00 15.94
CA SER A 263 -12.56 4.84 15.71
C SER A 263 -12.93 6.27 15.39
#